data_AF-A0A350UK80-F1
#
_entry.id   AF-A0A350UK80-F1
#
_cell.length_a   1.000
_cell.length_b   1.000
_cell.length_c   1.000
_cell.angle_alpha   90.00
_cell.angle_beta   90.00
_cell.angle_gamma   90.00
#
_symmetry.space_group_name_H-M   'P 1'
#
loop_
_entity.id
_entity.type
_entity.pdbx_description
1 polymer ?
#
loop_
_entity_poly.entity_id
_entity_poly.type
_entity_poly.pdbx_seq_one_letter_code
_entity_poly.pdbx_strand_id
1 'polypeptide(L)'
;MKLIPVFFLAVFSLAAQSLKSIPVESLRDKIAGGWAGQMIGVSYGAPTEFRYKERIIPDAELPVWKPEMVAGAIDQDDLYVDMTFAQVLDEKGLDATTEDFGAMFREAKYRLWHANLAARRNLRRGVPAALSGTPKYNIHANDIDFQIESDFIGLMAPGLPLAATDLAWRAGRVMNYGDGIYGGIFVSCMYSAAFLETDPKKIVEAGLACLPRKSPYARLIADVLRWHRAHPQDWRKSWQLIENKWNRDDPCPEGALLDFNIDAKINGAYIALGLLYGGGDFGKTIIISTQAGQDSDCNPSNAAGILGVAQGYRAIPDEWKSGIPAVAGKTFSYTNFTFETITESTVRRAIALAEKTGGRRDGDILRVRTQAPRPARLEVWDDFGTPVERISVTDDRFRRTGDWQPGRADALVSAEKGASAEIEFEGTGFILVGQFLPDGGLADITVDGQPAATVDVYPDEDSLKNRESLYHAFKLKRGKHTVRLTVRGEPYKDSRGPKISLQGLVVFH
;
A
#
# COMPACT_ATOMS: atom_id res chain seq x y z
N MET A 1 -26.66 50.19 -0.11
CA MET A 1 -25.77 49.18 0.53
C MET A 1 -25.31 48.21 -0.54
N LYS A 2 -24.10 48.38 -1.08
CA LYS A 2 -23.51 47.46 -2.07
C LYS A 2 -22.53 46.55 -1.32
N LEU A 3 -22.77 45.24 -1.35
CA LEU A 3 -21.88 44.22 -0.80
C LEU A 3 -20.62 44.13 -1.67
N ILE A 4 -19.46 44.36 -1.05
CA ILE A 4 -18.15 44.15 -1.64
C ILE A 4 -17.75 42.68 -1.37
N PRO A 5 -17.41 41.88 -2.39
CA PRO A 5 -16.91 40.54 -2.16
C PRO A 5 -15.44 40.62 -1.72
N VAL A 6 -15.17 40.20 -0.49
CA VAL A 6 -13.81 40.03 0.02
C VAL A 6 -13.24 38.75 -0.59
N PHE A 7 -12.36 38.91 -1.58
CA PHE A 7 -11.53 37.81 -2.09
C PHE A 7 -10.44 37.50 -1.05
N PHE A 8 -10.55 36.35 -0.38
CA PHE A 8 -9.42 35.76 0.35
C PHE A 8 -8.40 35.25 -0.68
N LEU A 9 -7.37 36.05 -0.97
CA LEU A 9 -6.14 35.55 -1.59
C LEU A 9 -5.41 34.68 -0.57
N ALA A 10 -5.51 33.36 -0.71
CA ALA A 10 -4.59 32.44 -0.08
C ALA A 10 -3.22 32.60 -0.76
N VAL A 11 -2.31 33.34 -0.12
CA VAL A 11 -0.92 33.44 -0.53
C VAL A 11 -0.26 32.09 -0.22
N PHE A 12 -0.19 31.21 -1.22
CA PHE A 12 0.77 30.10 -1.18
C PHE A 12 2.16 30.70 -1.32
N SER A 13 2.93 30.71 -0.23
CA SER A 13 4.37 30.89 -0.30
C SER A 13 4.93 29.73 -1.11
N LEU A 14 5.25 29.97 -2.37
CA LEU A 14 6.19 29.15 -3.11
C LEU A 14 7.50 29.21 -2.33
N ALA A 15 7.81 28.17 -1.55
CA ALA A 15 9.13 28.02 -0.98
C ALA A 15 10.13 28.01 -2.15
N ALA A 16 10.91 29.08 -2.29
CA ALA A 16 11.89 29.20 -3.34
C ALA A 16 12.88 28.04 -3.25
N GLN A 17 13.24 27.44 -4.39
CA GLN A 17 14.32 26.45 -4.45
C GLN A 17 15.55 27.04 -3.79
N SER A 18 16.02 26.38 -2.73
CA SER A 18 17.17 26.83 -1.95
C SER A 18 18.22 25.73 -1.90
N LEU A 19 19.48 26.14 -1.95
CA LEU A 19 20.58 25.22 -1.73
C LEU A 19 20.70 24.96 -0.23
N LYS A 20 20.41 23.73 0.21
CA LYS A 20 20.54 23.30 1.60
C LYS A 20 21.80 22.46 1.76
N SER A 21 22.54 22.71 2.83
CA SER A 21 23.73 21.93 3.18
C SER A 21 23.35 20.87 4.21
N ILE A 22 23.66 19.61 3.92
CA ILE A 22 23.44 18.48 4.81
C ILE A 22 24.79 17.79 5.01
N PRO A 23 25.36 17.76 6.22
CA PRO A 23 26.54 16.95 6.49
C PRO A 23 26.28 15.48 6.15
N VAL A 24 27.21 14.81 5.48
CA VAL A 24 27.04 13.41 5.04
C VAL A 24 26.80 12.49 6.24
N GLU A 25 27.43 12.77 7.39
CA GLU A 25 27.17 12.05 8.64
C GLU A 25 25.73 12.23 9.12
N SER A 26 25.18 13.44 9.03
CA SER A 26 23.78 13.71 9.38
C SER A 26 22.81 13.06 8.39
N LEU A 27 23.13 13.05 7.10
CA LEU A 27 22.38 12.31 6.08
C LEU A 27 22.32 10.82 6.44
N ARG A 28 23.47 10.22 6.75
CA ARG A 28 23.58 8.81 7.15
C ARG A 28 22.79 8.51 8.42
N ASP A 29 22.90 9.35 9.44
CA ASP A 29 22.18 9.21 10.71
C ASP A 29 20.66 9.29 10.53
N LYS A 30 20.18 10.20 9.66
CA LYS A 30 18.77 10.32 9.30
C LYS A 30 18.28 9.10 8.51
N ILE A 31 19.05 8.63 7.52
CA ILE A 31 18.72 7.42 6.75
C ILE A 31 18.67 6.18 7.65
N ALA A 32 19.66 6.00 8.53
CA ALA A 32 19.67 4.93 9.52
C ALA A 32 18.46 5.04 10.46
N GLY A 33 18.06 6.27 10.82
CA GLY A 33 16.89 6.53 11.65
C GLY A 33 15.60 6.11 10.97
N GLY A 34 15.49 6.35 9.66
CA GLY A 34 14.35 5.90 8.86
C GLY A 34 14.23 4.39 8.77
N TRP A 35 15.32 3.68 8.44
CA TRP A 35 15.33 2.21 8.42
C TRP A 35 15.03 1.61 9.80
N ALA A 36 15.66 2.15 10.86
CA ALA A 36 15.41 1.67 12.22
C ALA A 36 13.97 1.95 12.67
N GLY A 37 13.42 3.11 12.29
CA GLY A 37 12.04 3.48 12.58
C GLY A 37 11.05 2.49 11.98
N GLN A 38 11.21 2.15 10.69
CA GLN A 38 10.41 1.10 10.04
C GLN A 38 10.51 -0.23 10.79
N MET A 39 11.73 -0.71 11.05
CA MET A 39 11.95 -1.98 11.77
C MET A 39 11.26 -2.00 13.14
N ILE A 40 11.29 -0.90 13.88
CA ILE A 40 10.66 -0.78 15.19
C ILE A 40 9.14 -0.76 15.05
N GLY A 41 8.61 0.07 14.15
CA GLY A 41 7.17 0.25 13.92
C GLY A 41 6.49 -1.05 13.49
N VAL A 42 7.03 -1.72 12.46
CA VAL A 42 6.49 -3.00 11.98
C VAL A 42 6.53 -4.06 13.06
N SER A 43 7.64 -4.14 13.81
CA SER A 43 7.78 -5.15 14.87
C SER A 43 6.83 -4.91 16.03
N TYR A 44 6.50 -3.65 16.34
CA TYR A 44 5.53 -3.30 17.37
C TYR A 44 4.10 -3.63 16.93
N GLY A 45 3.73 -3.34 15.69
CA GLY A 45 2.36 -3.49 15.21
C GLY A 45 1.97 -4.88 14.70
N ALA A 46 2.95 -5.71 14.27
CA ALA A 46 2.71 -7.05 13.71
C ALA A 46 1.84 -7.97 14.58
N PRO A 47 1.98 -8.01 15.93
CA PRO A 47 1.14 -8.88 16.75
C PRO A 47 -0.37 -8.55 16.73
N THR A 48 -0.75 -7.38 16.22
CA THR A 48 -2.15 -6.91 16.18
C THR A 48 -2.77 -6.84 14.79
N GLU A 49 -2.00 -7.14 13.74
CA GLU A 49 -2.38 -7.05 12.32
C GLU A 49 -3.72 -7.76 12.06
N PHE A 50 -4.69 -7.03 11.49
CA PHE A 50 -6.06 -7.45 11.17
C PHE A 50 -6.89 -8.07 12.33
N ARG A 51 -6.43 -7.99 13.58
CA ARG A 51 -7.19 -8.46 14.76
C ARG A 51 -8.26 -7.45 15.20
N TYR A 52 -8.08 -6.19 14.84
CA TYR A 52 -8.95 -5.08 15.20
C TYR A 52 -9.39 -4.30 13.96
N LYS A 53 -10.49 -4.78 13.40
CA LYS A 53 -11.11 -4.32 12.16
C LYS A 53 -12.26 -3.35 12.47
N GLU A 54 -12.27 -2.17 11.83
CA GLU A 54 -13.18 -1.03 12.10
C GLU A 54 -13.29 -0.62 13.59
N ARG A 55 -12.23 -0.84 14.37
CA ARG A 55 -12.22 -0.53 15.79
C ARG A 55 -10.83 -0.21 16.28
N ILE A 56 -10.77 0.70 17.25
CA ILE A 56 -9.55 1.02 17.97
C ILE A 56 -9.07 -0.21 18.76
N ILE A 57 -7.76 -0.47 18.72
CA ILE A 57 -7.12 -1.44 19.61
C ILE A 57 -7.17 -0.91 21.05
N PRO A 58 -7.80 -1.63 21.99
CA PRO A 58 -7.84 -1.22 23.39
C PRO A 58 -6.42 -1.11 23.99
N ASP A 59 -6.20 -0.15 24.88
CA ASP A 59 -4.88 0.08 25.51
C ASP A 59 -4.33 -1.19 26.19
N ALA A 60 -5.21 -2.02 26.76
CA ALA A 60 -4.85 -3.27 27.45
C ALA A 60 -4.43 -4.41 26.50
N GLU A 61 -4.73 -4.30 25.21
CA GLU A 61 -4.44 -5.31 24.18
C GLU A 61 -3.21 -4.94 23.34
N LEU A 62 -2.61 -3.78 23.63
CA LEU A 62 -1.39 -3.35 22.96
C LEU A 62 -0.19 -4.23 23.35
N PRO A 63 0.72 -4.50 22.40
CA PRO A 63 1.95 -5.21 22.69
C PRO A 63 2.80 -4.45 23.71
N VAL A 64 3.41 -5.20 24.63
CA VAL A 64 4.46 -4.69 25.52
C VAL A 64 5.77 -4.74 24.76
N TRP A 65 6.32 -3.57 24.41
CA TRP A 65 7.57 -3.49 23.65
C TRP A 65 8.72 -4.16 24.39
N LYS A 66 9.51 -4.94 23.63
CA LYS A 66 10.79 -5.49 24.05
C LYS A 66 11.79 -5.29 22.91
N PRO A 67 13.02 -4.84 23.17
CA PRO A 67 14.00 -4.60 22.11
C PRO A 67 14.23 -5.79 21.17
N GLU A 68 14.11 -7.02 21.65
CA GLU A 68 14.30 -8.23 20.84
C GLU A 68 13.22 -8.43 19.77
N MET A 69 12.06 -7.77 19.90
CA MET A 69 10.98 -7.82 18.91
C MET A 69 11.44 -7.33 17.55
N VAL A 70 12.41 -6.42 17.50
CA VAL A 70 12.95 -5.87 16.24
C VAL A 70 13.57 -6.93 15.32
N ALA A 71 13.89 -8.11 15.86
CA ALA A 71 14.32 -9.25 15.05
C ALA A 71 13.25 -9.74 14.08
N GLY A 72 11.97 -9.50 14.37
CA GLY A 72 10.86 -9.82 13.47
C GLY A 72 10.92 -9.05 12.15
N ALA A 73 11.43 -7.81 12.16
CA ALA A 73 11.52 -6.98 10.96
C ALA A 73 12.38 -7.57 9.81
N ILE A 74 13.24 -8.55 10.11
CA ILE A 74 14.06 -9.25 9.09
C ILE A 74 13.19 -10.03 8.10
N ASP A 75 12.01 -10.48 8.54
CA ASP A 75 11.11 -11.36 7.80
C ASP A 75 9.79 -10.68 7.42
N GLN A 76 9.70 -9.34 7.53
CA GLN A 76 8.51 -8.56 7.17
C GLN A 76 8.60 -7.98 5.75
N ASP A 77 7.49 -8.05 5.01
CA ASP A 77 7.37 -7.54 3.64
C ASP A 77 7.57 -6.04 3.53
N ASP A 78 7.16 -5.27 4.54
CA ASP A 78 7.45 -3.83 4.65
C ASP A 78 8.94 -3.53 4.40
N LEU A 79 9.83 -4.43 4.81
CA LEU A 79 11.27 -4.23 4.68
C LEU A 79 11.81 -4.94 3.44
N TYR A 80 11.55 -6.24 3.27
CA TYR A 80 12.21 -6.96 2.18
C TYR A 80 11.70 -6.53 0.80
N VAL A 81 10.42 -6.17 0.65
CA VAL A 81 9.90 -5.73 -0.65
C VAL A 81 10.46 -4.35 -0.99
N ASP A 82 10.39 -3.40 -0.05
CA ASP A 82 11.00 -2.07 -0.12
C ASP A 82 12.49 -2.14 -0.53
N MET A 83 13.25 -3.03 0.12
CA MET A 83 14.66 -3.26 -0.20
C MET A 83 14.89 -3.89 -1.58
N THR A 84 14.00 -4.76 -2.07
CA THR A 84 14.12 -5.28 -3.45
C THR A 84 13.86 -4.20 -4.50
N PHE A 85 12.94 -3.26 -4.26
CA PHE A 85 12.79 -2.08 -5.12
C PHE A 85 14.02 -1.17 -5.08
N ALA A 86 14.60 -0.99 -3.90
CA ALA A 86 15.86 -0.26 -3.75
C ALA A 86 17.02 -0.90 -4.55
N GLN A 87 17.09 -2.23 -4.58
CA GLN A 87 18.10 -2.98 -5.34
C GLN A 87 18.00 -2.73 -6.85
N VAL A 88 16.79 -2.56 -7.41
CA VAL A 88 16.62 -2.23 -8.82
C VAL A 88 17.36 -0.93 -9.17
N LEU A 89 17.33 0.07 -8.30
CA LEU A 89 18.06 1.32 -8.51
C LEU A 89 19.58 1.16 -8.39
N ASP A 90 20.06 0.22 -7.59
CA ASP A 90 21.49 -0.09 -7.50
C ASP A 90 22.01 -0.77 -8.77
N GLU A 91 21.19 -1.61 -9.40
CA GLU A 91 21.55 -2.38 -10.59
C GLU A 91 21.33 -1.61 -11.90
N LYS A 92 20.25 -0.83 -11.98
CA LYS A 92 19.81 -0.14 -13.20
C LYS A 92 20.08 1.37 -13.19
N GLY A 93 20.40 1.91 -12.02
CA GLY A 93 20.57 3.34 -11.81
C GLY A 93 19.24 4.08 -11.59
N LEU A 94 19.34 5.39 -11.33
CA LEU A 94 18.21 6.25 -10.96
C LEU A 94 17.13 6.40 -12.06
N ASP A 95 17.45 6.04 -13.29
CA ASP A 95 16.55 6.07 -14.46
C ASP A 95 15.77 4.76 -14.67
N ALA A 96 15.86 3.79 -13.75
CA ALA A 96 15.14 2.52 -13.82
C ALA A 96 13.66 2.71 -14.20
N THR A 97 13.22 2.05 -15.25
CA THR A 97 11.85 2.21 -15.76
C THR A 97 10.84 1.40 -14.95
N THR A 98 9.54 1.67 -15.14
CA THR A 98 8.49 0.78 -14.61
C THR A 98 8.68 -0.67 -15.03
N GLU A 99 9.22 -0.92 -16.23
CA GLU A 99 9.51 -2.28 -16.69
C GLU A 99 10.71 -2.92 -15.97
N ASP A 100 11.71 -2.14 -15.55
CA ASP A 100 12.82 -2.66 -14.72
C ASP A 100 12.31 -3.11 -13.35
N PHE A 101 11.45 -2.30 -12.72
CA PHE A 101 10.79 -2.65 -11.47
C PHE A 101 9.87 -3.87 -11.63
N GLY A 102 9.06 -3.90 -12.70
CA GLY A 102 8.20 -5.03 -13.01
C GLY A 102 8.97 -6.32 -13.31
N ALA A 103 10.17 -6.24 -13.91
CA ALA A 103 11.01 -7.40 -14.15
C ALA A 103 11.50 -8.04 -12.85
N MET A 104 11.93 -7.24 -11.87
CA MET A 104 12.26 -7.71 -10.53
C MET A 104 11.04 -8.36 -9.88
N PHE A 105 9.91 -7.65 -9.90
CA PHE A 105 8.70 -8.07 -9.21
C PHE A 105 8.09 -9.37 -9.78
N ARG A 106 8.19 -9.57 -11.10
CA ARG A 106 7.79 -10.81 -11.78
C ARG A 106 8.54 -12.03 -11.24
N GLU A 107 9.83 -11.87 -10.96
CA GLU A 107 10.71 -12.98 -10.54
C GLU A 107 10.79 -13.18 -9.03
N ALA A 108 10.25 -12.24 -8.25
CA ALA A 108 10.22 -12.28 -6.80
C ALA A 108 9.75 -13.64 -6.23
N LYS A 109 10.40 -14.07 -5.14
CA LYS A 109 10.22 -15.40 -4.52
C LYS A 109 9.51 -15.37 -3.16
N TYR A 110 9.29 -14.17 -2.62
CA TYR A 110 8.50 -13.98 -1.40
C TYR A 110 7.01 -14.14 -1.66
N ARG A 111 6.24 -14.28 -0.59
CA ARG A 111 4.77 -14.29 -0.66
C ARG A 111 4.27 -12.87 -0.89
N LEU A 112 3.13 -12.76 -1.56
CA LEU A 112 2.50 -11.48 -1.86
C LEU A 112 0.99 -11.56 -1.64
N TRP A 113 0.36 -10.42 -1.40
CA TRP A 113 -1.08 -10.28 -1.19
C TRP A 113 -1.62 -9.18 -2.10
N HIS A 114 -2.94 -9.03 -2.18
CA HIS A 114 -3.62 -7.87 -2.78
C HIS A 114 -3.00 -7.39 -4.12
N ALA A 115 -2.64 -6.11 -4.21
CA ALA A 115 -2.17 -5.50 -5.44
C ALA A 115 -0.86 -6.14 -5.92
N ASN A 116 0.02 -6.50 -4.99
CA ASN A 116 1.27 -7.16 -5.26
C ASN A 116 1.09 -8.54 -5.89
N LEU A 117 0.23 -9.38 -5.30
CA LEU A 117 -0.05 -10.70 -5.85
C LEU A 117 -0.65 -10.60 -7.25
N ALA A 118 -1.65 -9.72 -7.42
CA ALA A 118 -2.29 -9.50 -8.70
C ALA A 118 -1.29 -9.01 -9.75
N ALA A 119 -0.42 -8.06 -9.41
CA ALA A 119 0.62 -7.56 -10.29
C ALA A 119 1.61 -8.63 -10.72
N ARG A 120 2.15 -9.43 -9.78
CA ARG A 120 3.06 -10.54 -10.11
C ARG A 120 2.39 -11.55 -11.03
N ARG A 121 1.13 -11.92 -10.75
CA ARG A 121 0.35 -12.79 -11.63
C ARG A 121 0.23 -12.17 -13.01
N ASN A 122 -0.21 -10.93 -13.13
CA ASN A 122 -0.35 -10.20 -14.40
C ASN A 122 0.95 -10.21 -15.21
N LEU A 123 2.09 -9.89 -14.58
CA LEU A 123 3.40 -9.91 -15.21
C LEU A 123 3.78 -11.31 -15.73
N ARG A 124 3.51 -12.38 -14.95
CA ARG A 124 3.73 -13.77 -15.37
C ARG A 124 2.74 -14.27 -16.44
N ARG A 125 1.61 -13.58 -16.63
CA ARG A 125 0.67 -13.78 -17.75
C ARG A 125 1.01 -12.87 -18.96
N GLY A 126 2.12 -12.14 -18.92
CA GLY A 126 2.59 -11.32 -20.05
C GLY A 126 1.96 -9.93 -20.15
N VAL A 127 1.28 -9.47 -19.10
CA VAL A 127 0.84 -8.06 -19.01
C VAL A 127 2.08 -7.19 -18.77
N PRO A 128 2.30 -6.12 -19.57
CA PRO A 128 3.39 -5.18 -19.34
C PRO A 128 3.32 -4.51 -17.96
N ALA A 129 4.46 -4.16 -17.36
CA ALA A 129 4.49 -3.56 -16.03
C ALA A 129 3.78 -2.20 -15.97
N ALA A 130 3.80 -1.45 -17.08
CA ALA A 130 3.04 -0.20 -17.19
C ALA A 130 1.51 -0.38 -17.11
N LEU A 131 1.00 -1.60 -17.26
CA LEU A 131 -0.44 -1.92 -17.23
C LEU A 131 -0.83 -2.82 -16.05
N SER A 132 0.10 -3.56 -15.45
CA SER A 132 -0.19 -4.62 -14.48
C SER A 132 -0.90 -4.12 -13.22
N GLY A 133 -0.64 -2.89 -12.78
CA GLY A 133 -1.32 -2.26 -11.64
C GLY A 133 -2.59 -1.48 -11.99
N THR A 134 -2.98 -1.41 -13.26
CA THR A 134 -4.17 -0.65 -13.67
C THR A 134 -5.47 -1.40 -13.33
N PRO A 135 -6.59 -0.70 -13.08
CA PRO A 135 -7.87 -1.32 -12.71
C PRO A 135 -8.42 -2.36 -13.68
N LYS A 136 -7.95 -2.33 -14.93
CA LYS A 136 -8.30 -3.35 -15.93
C LYS A 136 -7.75 -4.73 -15.57
N TYR A 137 -6.58 -4.77 -14.93
CA TYR A 137 -5.84 -6.00 -14.64
C TYR A 137 -5.72 -6.26 -13.13
N ASN A 138 -5.82 -5.22 -12.30
CA ASN A 138 -5.67 -5.32 -10.87
C ASN A 138 -6.88 -4.70 -10.17
N ILE A 139 -7.70 -5.55 -9.54
CA ILE A 139 -8.85 -5.10 -8.74
C ILE A 139 -8.42 -4.44 -7.42
N HIS A 140 -7.22 -4.77 -6.94
CA HIS A 140 -6.65 -4.24 -5.71
C HIS A 140 -5.89 -2.93 -5.97
N ALA A 141 -6.19 -2.23 -7.07
CA ALA A 141 -5.36 -1.12 -7.54
C ALA A 141 -5.26 0.06 -6.56
N ASN A 142 -6.26 0.26 -5.70
CA ASN A 142 -6.29 1.30 -4.66
C ASN A 142 -5.72 0.82 -3.31
N ASP A 143 -5.39 -0.46 -3.18
CA ASP A 143 -4.91 -1.07 -1.93
C ASP A 143 -3.53 -0.51 -1.55
N ILE A 144 -3.16 -0.69 -0.27
CA ILE A 144 -1.99 -0.08 0.36
C ILE A 144 -0.63 -0.56 -0.18
N ASP A 145 -0.57 -1.66 -0.93
CA ASP A 145 0.68 -2.39 -1.24
C ASP A 145 1.89 -1.49 -1.59
N PHE A 146 1.79 -0.56 -2.52
CA PHE A 146 2.94 0.30 -2.84
C PHE A 146 3.29 1.31 -1.73
N GLN A 147 2.33 1.73 -0.90
CA GLN A 147 2.55 2.67 0.19
C GLN A 147 3.52 2.10 1.24
N ILE A 148 3.37 0.83 1.60
CA ILE A 148 4.22 0.18 2.62
C ILE A 148 5.67 -0.03 2.10
N GLU A 149 5.85 0.01 0.78
CA GLU A 149 7.12 -0.25 0.08
C GLU A 149 7.71 1.01 -0.58
N SER A 150 7.26 2.20 -0.16
CA SER A 150 7.62 3.47 -0.78
C SER A 150 8.73 4.22 -0.03
N ASP A 151 9.17 3.65 1.09
CA ASP A 151 10.09 4.26 2.04
C ASP A 151 11.48 4.40 1.42
N PHE A 152 11.94 3.43 0.61
CA PHE A 152 13.23 3.50 -0.09
C PHE A 152 13.40 4.79 -0.91
N ILE A 153 12.32 5.27 -1.53
CA ILE A 153 12.30 6.49 -2.34
C ILE A 153 12.46 7.71 -1.43
N GLY A 154 11.68 7.75 -0.35
CA GLY A 154 11.70 8.83 0.62
C GLY A 154 13.07 8.97 1.27
N LEU A 155 13.66 7.85 1.71
CA LEU A 155 14.95 7.77 2.39
C LEU A 155 16.12 8.25 1.51
N MET A 156 15.98 8.20 0.19
CA MET A 156 17.01 8.69 -0.74
C MET A 156 16.73 10.06 -1.35
N ALA A 157 15.65 10.76 -0.95
CA ALA A 157 15.22 12.00 -1.61
C ALA A 157 15.21 13.22 -0.67
N PRO A 158 16.33 13.61 -0.01
CA PRO A 158 16.34 14.68 0.99
C PRO A 158 15.95 16.04 0.41
N GLY A 159 14.75 16.55 0.71
CA GLY A 159 14.24 17.82 0.16
C GLY A 159 13.98 17.83 -1.35
N LEU A 160 13.76 16.65 -1.95
CA LEU A 160 13.52 16.44 -3.38
C LEU A 160 12.13 15.81 -3.69
N PRO A 161 11.00 16.43 -3.29
CA PRO A 161 9.67 15.85 -3.46
C PRO A 161 9.26 15.58 -4.92
N LEU A 162 9.77 16.31 -5.90
CA LEU A 162 9.45 16.07 -7.31
C LEU A 162 10.17 14.82 -7.84
N ALA A 163 11.41 14.61 -7.41
CA ALA A 163 12.16 13.39 -7.73
C ALA A 163 11.55 12.17 -7.02
N ALA A 164 11.14 12.32 -5.77
CA ALA A 164 10.41 11.28 -5.04
C ALA A 164 9.10 10.90 -5.74
N THR A 165 8.32 11.90 -6.17
CA THR A 165 7.08 11.68 -6.92
C THR A 165 7.32 10.93 -8.23
N ASP A 166 8.37 11.28 -9.00
CA ASP A 166 8.71 10.60 -10.25
C ASP A 166 9.08 9.12 -10.05
N LEU A 167 9.92 8.83 -9.06
CA LEU A 167 10.28 7.44 -8.69
C LEU A 167 9.05 6.67 -8.23
N ALA A 168 8.18 7.30 -7.43
CA ALA A 168 6.97 6.68 -6.92
C ALA A 168 5.98 6.32 -8.04
N TRP A 169 5.87 7.16 -9.07
CA TRP A 169 5.08 6.82 -10.26
C TRP A 169 5.65 5.63 -11.02
N ARG A 170 6.97 5.52 -11.15
CA ARG A 170 7.61 4.44 -11.90
C ARG A 170 7.48 3.10 -11.20
N ALA A 171 7.81 3.05 -9.90
CA ALA A 171 7.74 1.83 -9.11
C ALA A 171 6.28 1.44 -8.81
N GLY A 172 5.48 2.35 -8.26
CA GLY A 172 4.11 2.07 -7.84
C GLY A 172 3.16 1.70 -8.96
N ARG A 173 3.45 2.10 -10.22
CA ARG A 173 2.64 1.68 -11.38
C ARG A 173 2.64 0.16 -11.59
N VAL A 174 3.67 -0.54 -11.15
CA VAL A 174 3.77 -1.99 -11.30
C VAL A 174 2.56 -2.68 -10.67
N MET A 175 2.15 -2.24 -9.48
CA MET A 175 1.08 -2.88 -8.71
C MET A 175 -0.17 -2.03 -8.50
N ASN A 176 -0.05 -0.70 -8.41
CA ASN A 176 -1.14 0.17 -8.03
C ASN A 176 -1.56 1.18 -9.12
N TYR A 177 -2.71 1.82 -8.88
CA TYR A 177 -3.26 2.93 -9.64
C TYR A 177 -3.98 3.89 -8.69
N GLY A 178 -4.09 5.17 -9.04
CA GLY A 178 -4.90 6.12 -8.26
C GLY A 178 -4.43 6.23 -6.81
N ASP A 179 -5.33 5.94 -5.86
CA ASP A 179 -5.07 6.10 -4.43
C ASP A 179 -3.91 5.22 -3.93
N GLY A 180 -3.69 4.03 -4.52
CA GLY A 180 -2.55 3.17 -4.17
C GLY A 180 -1.19 3.81 -4.51
N ILE A 181 -1.08 4.50 -5.66
CA ILE A 181 0.14 5.26 -6.00
C ILE A 181 0.24 6.53 -5.14
N TYR A 182 -0.90 7.18 -4.85
CA TYR A 182 -0.91 8.36 -3.99
C TYR A 182 -0.46 8.07 -2.57
N GLY A 183 -0.70 6.86 -2.07
CA GLY A 183 -0.12 6.39 -0.81
C GLY A 183 1.40 6.46 -0.82
N GLY A 184 2.04 5.85 -1.81
CA GLY A 184 3.50 5.91 -1.94
C GLY A 184 4.02 7.34 -2.16
N ILE A 185 3.38 8.15 -2.99
CA ILE A 185 3.76 9.56 -3.18
C ILE A 185 3.66 10.33 -1.85
N PHE A 186 2.60 10.13 -1.08
CA PHE A 186 2.40 10.79 0.20
C PHE A 186 3.52 10.45 1.18
N VAL A 187 3.79 9.16 1.38
CA VAL A 187 4.85 8.65 2.27
C VAL A 187 6.23 9.12 1.82
N SER A 188 6.62 8.88 0.56
CA SER A 188 7.94 9.30 0.07
C SER A 188 8.16 10.81 0.16
N CYS A 189 7.12 11.63 -0.05
CA CYS A 189 7.24 13.09 0.07
C CYS A 189 7.31 13.58 1.53
N MET A 190 6.65 12.88 2.47
CA MET A 190 6.82 13.15 3.90
C MET A 190 8.26 12.85 4.35
N TYR A 191 8.81 11.70 3.97
CA TYR A 191 10.23 11.38 4.20
C TYR A 191 11.16 12.43 3.61
N SER A 192 10.91 12.83 2.36
CA SER A 192 11.69 13.87 1.67
C SER A 192 11.72 15.17 2.48
N ALA A 193 10.59 15.59 3.03
CA ALA A 193 10.48 16.78 3.87
C ALA A 193 11.17 16.60 5.24
N ALA A 194 11.09 15.41 5.84
CA ALA A 194 11.64 15.10 7.18
C ALA A 194 13.17 15.27 7.26
N PHE A 195 13.89 15.25 6.13
CA PHE A 195 15.33 15.59 6.14
C PHE A 195 15.60 17.04 6.56
N LEU A 196 14.62 17.95 6.40
CA LEU A 196 14.77 19.40 6.59
C LEU A 196 13.73 20.00 7.54
N GLU A 197 12.75 19.22 7.99
CA GLU A 197 11.66 19.64 8.87
C GLU A 197 11.47 18.60 9.98
N THR A 198 11.13 19.07 11.18
CA THR A 198 10.93 18.22 12.37
C THR A 198 9.53 18.34 12.96
N ASP A 199 8.75 19.35 12.57
CA ASP A 199 7.33 19.49 12.95
C ASP A 199 6.48 18.47 12.16
N PRO A 200 5.88 17.45 12.82
CA PRO A 200 5.10 16.42 12.13
C PRO A 200 3.93 16.98 11.33
N LYS A 201 3.32 18.08 11.78
CA LYS A 201 2.21 18.70 11.06
C LYS A 201 2.68 19.24 9.72
N LYS A 202 3.83 19.92 9.69
CA LYS A 202 4.39 20.45 8.45
C LYS A 202 4.87 19.34 7.52
N ILE A 203 5.38 18.23 8.06
CA ILE A 203 5.73 17.04 7.28
C ILE A 203 4.48 16.48 6.57
N VAL A 204 3.37 16.29 7.30
CA VAL A 204 2.09 15.84 6.72
C VAL A 204 1.56 16.85 5.70
N GLU A 205 1.64 18.15 5.97
CA GLU A 205 1.27 19.21 5.01
C GLU A 205 2.13 19.17 3.74
N ALA A 206 3.43 18.85 3.86
CA ALA A 206 4.34 18.71 2.72
C ALA A 206 3.99 17.48 1.87
N GLY A 207 3.67 16.34 2.50
CA GLY A 207 3.17 15.15 1.80
C GLY A 207 1.87 15.46 1.04
N LEU A 208 0.90 16.10 1.70
CA LEU A 208 -0.38 16.50 1.08
C LEU A 208 -0.17 17.44 -0.12
N ALA A 209 0.82 18.35 -0.06
CA ALA A 209 1.09 19.29 -1.15
C ALA A 209 1.55 18.60 -2.46
N CYS A 210 2.04 17.37 -2.38
CA CYS A 210 2.40 16.55 -3.55
C CYS A 210 1.22 15.79 -4.15
N LEU A 211 0.05 15.78 -3.48
CA LEU A 211 -1.12 15.05 -3.95
C LEU A 211 -2.04 15.93 -4.81
N PRO A 212 -2.71 15.37 -5.83
CA PRO A 212 -3.74 16.09 -6.57
C PRO A 212 -4.93 16.39 -5.66
N ARG A 213 -5.21 17.67 -5.39
CA ARG A 213 -6.25 18.12 -4.43
C ARG A 213 -7.66 17.52 -4.62
N LYS A 214 -7.96 17.00 -5.82
CA LYS A 214 -9.26 16.40 -6.14
C LYS A 214 -9.31 14.88 -5.88
N SER A 215 -8.18 14.21 -5.64
CA SER A 215 -8.19 12.77 -5.34
C SER A 215 -8.87 12.50 -3.98
N PRO A 216 -9.53 11.34 -3.80
CA PRO A 216 -10.05 10.94 -2.50
C PRO A 216 -8.97 10.91 -1.42
N TYR A 217 -7.78 10.39 -1.72
CA TYR A 217 -6.63 10.41 -0.80
C TYR A 217 -6.31 11.83 -0.28
N ALA A 218 -6.12 12.81 -1.18
CA ALA A 218 -5.79 14.18 -0.77
C ALA A 218 -6.90 14.83 0.07
N ARG A 219 -8.17 14.56 -0.26
CA ARG A 219 -9.32 15.08 0.48
C ARG A 219 -9.38 14.49 1.89
N LEU A 220 -9.10 13.20 2.03
CA LEU A 220 -9.06 12.54 3.31
C LEU A 220 -7.92 13.10 4.19
N ILE A 221 -6.70 13.22 3.69
CA ILE A 221 -5.59 13.79 4.47
C ILE A 221 -5.88 15.26 4.85
N ALA A 222 -6.49 16.03 3.96
CA ALA A 222 -6.94 17.40 4.27
C ALA A 222 -8.02 17.43 5.37
N ASP A 223 -8.92 16.43 5.39
CA ASP A 223 -9.90 16.25 6.46
C ASP A 223 -9.22 15.93 7.80
N VAL A 224 -8.25 15.01 7.82
CA VAL A 224 -7.49 14.65 9.02
C VAL A 224 -6.76 15.87 9.60
N LEU A 225 -6.08 16.66 8.77
CA LEU A 225 -5.46 17.93 9.21
C LEU A 225 -6.48 18.91 9.79
N ARG A 226 -7.69 19.00 9.20
CA ARG A 226 -8.76 19.85 9.72
C ARG A 226 -9.30 19.33 11.05
N TRP A 227 -9.53 18.03 11.17
CA TRP A 227 -10.04 17.40 12.40
C TRP A 227 -9.01 17.47 13.52
N HIS A 228 -7.72 17.30 13.24
CA HIS A 228 -6.65 17.57 14.18
C HIS A 228 -6.69 19.00 14.72
N ARG A 229 -6.92 20.02 13.87
CA ARG A 229 -7.08 21.41 14.34
C ARG A 229 -8.33 21.61 15.21
N ALA A 230 -9.42 20.90 14.92
CA ALA A 230 -10.67 21.00 15.67
C ALA A 230 -10.63 20.22 17.00
N HIS A 231 -9.86 19.13 17.04
CA HIS A 231 -9.77 18.18 18.14
C HIS A 231 -8.30 17.86 18.47
N PRO A 232 -7.48 18.84 18.88
CA PRO A 232 -6.01 18.71 18.94
C PRO A 232 -5.47 17.73 19.98
N GLN A 233 -6.31 17.25 20.90
CA GLN A 233 -5.92 16.32 21.97
C GLN A 233 -6.74 15.01 21.94
N ASP A 234 -7.63 14.86 20.96
CA ASP A 234 -8.55 13.73 20.86
C ASP A 234 -8.39 13.03 19.51
N TRP A 235 -7.35 12.20 19.42
CA TRP A 235 -7.07 11.40 18.23
C TRP A 235 -8.19 10.40 17.96
N ARG A 236 -8.86 9.89 19.01
CA ARG A 236 -9.96 8.93 18.91
C ARG A 236 -11.16 9.56 18.20
N LYS A 237 -11.40 10.86 18.42
CA LYS A 237 -12.42 11.60 17.67
C LYS A 237 -12.09 11.71 16.19
N SER A 238 -10.83 12.02 15.85
CA SER A 238 -10.40 12.07 14.45
C SER A 238 -10.44 10.70 13.78
N TRP A 239 -10.03 9.63 14.46
CA TRP A 239 -10.18 8.25 14.01
C TRP A 239 -11.65 7.93 13.71
N GLN A 240 -12.57 8.23 14.62
CA GLN A 240 -14.01 8.01 14.39
C GLN A 240 -14.54 8.77 13.17
N LEU A 241 -14.03 9.99 12.91
CA LEU A 241 -14.40 10.78 11.74
C LEU A 241 -13.82 10.23 10.43
N ILE A 242 -12.62 9.63 10.47
CA ILE A 242 -12.04 8.88 9.35
C ILE A 242 -12.98 7.73 9.00
N GLU A 243 -13.25 6.85 9.98
CA GLU A 243 -14.09 5.67 9.78
C GLU A 243 -15.49 6.05 9.27
N ASN A 244 -16.16 6.95 9.99
CA ASN A 244 -17.52 7.34 9.64
C ASN A 244 -17.64 7.95 8.24
N LYS A 245 -16.60 8.59 7.70
CA LYS A 245 -16.71 9.28 6.41
C LYS A 245 -16.11 8.49 5.26
N TRP A 246 -15.01 7.78 5.49
CA TRP A 246 -14.13 7.27 4.44
C TRP A 246 -13.99 5.75 4.42
N ASN A 247 -14.23 5.05 5.54
CA ASN A 247 -14.20 3.58 5.56
C ASN A 247 -15.52 3.03 5.01
N ARG A 248 -15.65 3.05 3.68
CA ARG A 248 -16.82 2.60 2.92
C ARG A 248 -16.48 2.45 1.45
N ASP A 249 -17.35 1.74 0.73
CA ASP A 249 -17.37 1.66 -0.73
C ASP A 249 -16.09 1.11 -1.38
N ASP A 250 -15.24 0.44 -0.60
CA ASP A 250 -13.99 -0.16 -1.08
C ASP A 250 -14.27 -1.40 -1.97
N PRO A 251 -13.62 -1.52 -3.15
CA PRO A 251 -13.87 -2.63 -4.06
C PRO A 251 -13.01 -3.88 -3.78
N CYS A 252 -12.13 -3.88 -2.78
CA CYS A 252 -11.26 -5.03 -2.51
C CYS A 252 -12.13 -6.27 -2.22
N PRO A 253 -11.96 -7.39 -2.96
CA PRO A 253 -12.84 -8.57 -2.83
C PRO A 253 -12.79 -9.22 -1.44
N GLU A 254 -11.70 -9.02 -0.69
CA GLU A 254 -11.57 -9.50 0.68
C GLU A 254 -12.43 -8.69 1.67
N GLY A 255 -12.54 -7.38 1.44
CA GLY A 255 -13.15 -6.41 2.36
C GLY A 255 -14.54 -5.92 1.99
N ALA A 256 -14.92 -5.94 0.72
CA ALA A 256 -16.17 -5.34 0.27
C ALA A 256 -17.38 -5.88 1.07
N LEU A 257 -18.03 -4.95 1.81
CA LEU A 257 -19.15 -5.17 2.73
C LEU A 257 -18.85 -6.03 3.97
N LEU A 258 -17.60 -6.03 4.41
CA LEU A 258 -17.12 -6.68 5.62
C LEU A 258 -16.27 -5.69 6.41
N ASP A 259 -16.01 -5.98 7.68
CA ASP A 259 -15.23 -5.10 8.57
C ASP A 259 -13.74 -4.94 8.17
N PHE A 260 -13.30 -5.39 6.99
CA PHE A 260 -11.92 -5.31 6.53
C PHE A 260 -11.76 -4.17 5.52
N ASN A 261 -10.70 -3.38 5.67
CA ASN A 261 -10.32 -2.36 4.69
C ASN A 261 -8.81 -2.29 4.55
N ILE A 262 -8.32 -2.31 3.32
CA ILE A 262 -6.90 -2.26 2.96
C ILE A 262 -6.58 -1.12 1.98
N ASP A 263 -7.53 -0.19 1.78
CA ASP A 263 -7.34 0.95 0.89
C ASP A 263 -6.20 1.86 1.39
N ALA A 264 -5.34 2.27 0.47
CA ALA A 264 -4.20 3.12 0.76
C ALA A 264 -4.60 4.43 1.47
N LYS A 265 -5.75 5.03 1.14
CA LYS A 265 -6.18 6.31 1.73
C LYS A 265 -6.51 6.21 3.21
N ILE A 266 -7.09 5.09 3.64
CA ILE A 266 -7.44 4.85 5.04
C ILE A 266 -6.17 4.64 5.86
N ASN A 267 -5.26 3.80 5.37
CA ASN A 267 -3.99 3.56 6.01
C ASN A 267 -3.10 4.83 6.04
N GLY A 268 -3.08 5.60 4.95
CA GLY A 268 -2.50 6.94 4.92
C GLY A 268 -3.04 7.89 5.99
N ALA A 269 -4.35 7.80 6.28
CA ALA A 269 -4.99 8.53 7.36
C ALA A 269 -4.39 8.15 8.72
N TYR A 270 -4.13 6.87 8.95
CA TYR A 270 -3.61 6.35 10.20
C TYR A 270 -2.15 6.74 10.42
N ILE A 271 -1.34 6.77 9.36
CA ILE A 271 0.02 7.35 9.39
C ILE A 271 -0.06 8.83 9.80
N ALA A 272 -0.90 9.62 9.12
CA ALA A 272 -1.07 11.04 9.43
C ALA A 272 -1.61 11.26 10.85
N LEU A 273 -2.53 10.42 11.32
CA LEU A 273 -3.08 10.44 12.66
C LEU A 273 -1.98 10.24 13.72
N GLY A 274 -1.15 9.20 13.55
CA GLY A 274 -0.01 8.90 14.42
C GLY A 274 0.98 10.07 14.49
N LEU A 275 1.39 10.61 13.34
CA LEU A 275 2.32 11.74 13.27
C LEU A 275 1.77 13.01 13.93
N LEU A 276 0.51 13.37 13.64
CA LEU A 276 -0.10 14.60 14.15
C LEU A 276 -0.30 14.57 15.67
N TYR A 277 -0.86 13.47 16.18
CA TYR A 277 -1.20 13.34 17.59
C TYR A 277 -0.06 12.80 18.45
N GLY A 278 0.93 12.13 17.84
CA GLY A 278 2.21 11.84 18.48
C GLY A 278 3.04 13.10 18.72
N GLY A 279 2.88 14.14 17.90
CA GLY A 279 3.48 15.46 18.14
C GLY A 279 5.01 15.44 18.19
N GLY A 280 5.63 14.47 17.53
CA GLY A 280 7.08 14.28 17.50
C GLY A 280 7.61 13.33 18.58
N ASP A 281 6.75 12.83 19.47
CA ASP A 281 7.09 11.75 20.41
C ASP A 281 7.08 10.40 19.67
N PHE A 282 8.22 9.70 19.73
CA PHE A 282 8.44 8.47 18.96
C PHE A 282 7.49 7.34 19.38
N GLY A 283 7.37 7.10 20.69
CA GLY A 283 6.50 6.05 21.23
C GLY A 283 5.03 6.35 21.02
N LYS A 284 4.58 7.59 21.27
CA LYS A 284 3.18 7.98 21.04
C LYS A 284 2.78 7.87 19.57
N THR A 285 3.69 8.25 18.66
CA THR A 285 3.45 8.14 17.21
C THR A 285 3.17 6.69 16.84
N ILE A 286 4.06 5.76 17.21
CA ILE A 286 3.92 4.32 16.97
C ILE A 286 2.60 3.80 17.56
N ILE A 287 2.38 4.06 18.84
CA ILE A 287 1.21 3.55 19.57
C ILE A 287 -0.09 4.01 18.90
N ILE A 288 -0.23 5.30 18.58
CA ILE A 288 -1.47 5.81 17.97
C ILE A 288 -1.70 5.21 16.58
N SER A 289 -0.66 5.10 15.74
CA SER A 289 -0.79 4.47 14.42
C SER A 289 -1.14 2.98 14.51
N THR A 290 -0.60 2.24 15.47
CA THR A 290 -0.98 0.83 15.72
C THR A 290 -2.42 0.74 16.21
N GLN A 291 -2.82 1.60 17.14
CA GLN A 291 -4.16 1.60 17.72
C GLN A 291 -5.28 1.89 16.74
N ALA A 292 -4.97 2.48 15.58
CA ALA A 292 -5.95 2.72 14.54
C ALA A 292 -6.55 1.43 13.95
N GLY A 293 -5.90 0.27 14.15
CA GLY A 293 -6.41 -1.04 13.73
C GLY A 293 -6.17 -1.32 12.25
N GLN A 294 -7.01 -2.18 11.66
CA GLN A 294 -6.86 -2.72 10.30
C GLN A 294 -5.46 -3.35 10.12
N ASP A 295 -4.67 -2.79 9.22
CA ASP A 295 -3.31 -3.21 8.88
C ASP A 295 -2.30 -2.54 9.84
N SER A 296 -2.20 -3.10 11.05
CA SER A 296 -1.66 -2.35 12.21
C SER A 296 -0.14 -2.35 12.34
N ASP A 297 0.59 -2.98 11.44
CA ASP A 297 2.06 -3.09 11.41
C ASP A 297 2.72 -2.12 10.42
N CYS A 298 2.14 -1.95 9.24
CA CYS A 298 2.69 -1.06 8.23
C CYS A 298 2.51 0.43 8.57
N ASN A 299 1.36 0.80 9.14
CA ASN A 299 1.07 2.18 9.53
C ASN A 299 2.06 2.74 10.57
N PRO A 300 2.38 2.05 11.69
CA PRO A 300 3.44 2.47 12.58
C PRO A 300 4.83 2.36 11.95
N SER A 301 5.07 1.43 11.01
CA SER A 301 6.34 1.32 10.27
C SER A 301 6.64 2.61 9.50
N ASN A 302 5.73 3.06 8.61
CA ASN A 302 5.93 4.29 7.84
C ASN A 302 6.02 5.52 8.77
N ALA A 303 5.13 5.63 9.77
CA ALA A 303 5.12 6.78 10.68
C ALA A 303 6.41 6.90 11.50
N ALA A 304 6.90 5.79 12.04
CA ALA A 304 8.14 5.74 12.81
C ALA A 304 9.36 5.96 11.94
N GLY A 305 9.39 5.46 10.70
CA GLY A 305 10.49 5.72 9.78
C GLY A 305 10.55 7.20 9.36
N ILE A 306 9.41 7.84 9.04
CA ILE A 306 9.35 9.29 8.74
C ILE A 306 9.90 10.11 9.92
N LEU A 307 9.45 9.77 11.14
CA LEU A 307 9.92 10.44 12.36
C LEU A 307 11.40 10.14 12.65
N GLY A 308 11.85 8.92 12.35
CA GLY A 308 13.25 8.49 12.42
C GLY A 308 14.16 9.29 11.49
N VAL A 309 13.70 9.66 10.29
CA VAL A 309 14.41 10.61 9.42
C VAL A 309 14.40 12.02 9.99
N ALA A 310 13.27 12.48 10.53
CA ALA A 310 13.17 13.81 11.14
C ALA A 310 14.17 13.98 12.30
N GLN A 311 14.31 12.96 13.14
CA GLN A 311 15.12 12.99 14.36
C GLN A 311 16.58 12.52 14.15
N GLY A 312 16.80 11.50 13.32
CA GLY A 312 18.07 10.78 13.22
C GLY A 312 18.12 9.57 14.16
N TYR A 313 18.81 8.50 13.74
CA TYR A 313 18.96 7.25 14.49
C TYR A 313 19.45 7.47 15.92
N ARG A 314 20.45 8.34 16.10
CA ARG A 314 21.00 8.65 17.42
C ARG A 314 19.99 9.29 18.38
N ALA A 315 18.97 9.99 17.86
CA ALA A 315 17.96 10.66 18.66
C ALA A 315 16.74 9.79 18.98
N ILE A 316 16.56 8.64 18.31
CA ILE A 316 15.52 7.67 18.69
C ILE A 316 15.78 7.21 20.15
N PRO A 317 14.78 7.18 21.04
CA PRO A 317 15.00 6.81 22.43
C PRO A 317 15.57 5.39 22.55
N ASP A 318 16.49 5.19 23.51
CA ASP A 318 17.24 3.93 23.66
C ASP A 318 16.33 2.73 23.88
N GLU A 319 15.21 2.90 24.61
CA GLU A 319 14.21 1.83 24.82
C GLU A 319 13.70 1.23 23.50
N TRP A 320 13.61 2.04 22.43
CA TRP A 320 13.11 1.61 21.13
C TRP A 320 14.23 1.07 20.23
N LYS A 321 15.38 1.74 20.16
CA LYS A 321 16.46 1.35 19.23
C LYS A 321 17.45 0.32 19.77
N SER A 322 17.45 0.01 21.07
CA SER A 322 18.50 -0.83 21.68
C SER A 322 18.59 -2.26 21.14
N GLY A 323 17.54 -2.73 20.46
CA GLY A 323 17.53 -4.05 19.80
C GLY A 323 18.25 -4.08 18.46
N ILE A 324 18.36 -2.94 17.77
CA ILE A 324 18.91 -2.84 16.41
C ILE A 324 20.33 -3.43 16.32
N PRO A 325 21.29 -3.12 17.22
CA PRO A 325 22.64 -3.67 17.13
C PRO A 325 22.72 -5.20 17.12
N ALA A 326 21.77 -5.89 17.77
CA ALA A 326 21.75 -7.36 17.83
C ALA A 326 21.34 -8.01 16.51
N VAL A 327 20.70 -7.25 15.62
CA VAL A 327 20.21 -7.75 14.32
C VAL A 327 20.84 -7.02 13.13
N ALA A 328 21.62 -5.96 13.38
CA ALA A 328 22.09 -5.06 12.33
C ALA A 328 22.86 -5.79 11.23
N GLY A 329 23.75 -6.73 11.60
CA GLY A 329 24.50 -7.56 10.66
C GLY A 329 23.76 -8.79 10.09
N LYS A 330 22.47 -8.97 10.36
CA LYS A 330 21.66 -10.05 9.76
C LYS A 330 21.14 -9.61 8.40
N THR A 331 21.13 -10.55 7.44
CA THR A 331 20.57 -10.29 6.12
C THR A 331 19.04 -10.34 6.17
N PHE A 332 18.38 -9.33 5.60
CA PHE A 332 16.93 -9.32 5.41
C PHE A 332 16.51 -10.38 4.41
N SER A 333 15.42 -11.09 4.70
CA SER A 333 14.90 -12.16 3.87
C SER A 333 14.75 -11.73 2.41
N TYR A 334 15.09 -12.61 1.48
CA TYR A 334 15.03 -12.37 0.02
C TYR A 334 15.92 -11.26 -0.55
N THR A 335 16.77 -10.64 0.26
CA THR A 335 17.70 -9.58 -0.18
C THR A 335 19.16 -9.97 0.07
N ASN A 336 20.08 -9.11 -0.37
CA ASN A 336 21.49 -9.15 0.02
C ASN A 336 21.86 -8.06 1.03
N PHE A 337 20.86 -7.43 1.66
CA PHE A 337 21.07 -6.31 2.55
C PHE A 337 21.05 -6.71 4.02
N THR A 338 21.91 -6.07 4.81
CA THR A 338 21.83 -5.94 6.26
C THR A 338 21.42 -4.51 6.58
N PHE A 339 21.17 -4.19 7.85
CA PHE A 339 20.83 -2.81 8.25
C PHE A 339 21.91 -1.81 7.83
N GLU A 340 23.19 -2.16 7.97
CA GLU A 340 24.29 -1.29 7.55
C GLU A 340 24.37 -1.19 6.03
N THR A 341 24.29 -2.30 5.30
CA THR A 341 24.51 -2.25 3.84
C THR A 341 23.37 -1.56 3.10
N ILE A 342 22.11 -1.70 3.55
CA ILE A 342 20.99 -0.92 2.98
C ILE A 342 21.13 0.57 3.31
N THR A 343 21.56 0.91 4.53
CA THR A 343 21.83 2.30 4.93
C THR A 343 22.87 2.94 4.02
N GLU A 344 24.02 2.28 3.82
CA GLU A 344 25.07 2.79 2.93
C GLU A 344 24.62 2.87 1.47
N SER A 345 23.84 1.88 0.99
CA SER A 345 23.31 1.94 -0.37
C SER A 345 22.36 3.12 -0.57
N THR A 346 21.52 3.37 0.42
CA THR A 346 20.60 4.50 0.43
C THR A 346 21.34 5.84 0.46
N VAL A 347 22.42 5.97 1.25
CA VAL A 347 23.28 7.17 1.26
C VAL A 347 23.87 7.42 -0.12
N ARG A 348 24.39 6.39 -0.80
CA ARG A 348 24.94 6.52 -2.17
C ARG A 348 23.87 7.00 -3.14
N ARG A 349 22.68 6.39 -3.11
CA ARG A 349 21.54 6.79 -3.95
C ARG A 349 21.09 8.23 -3.66
N ALA A 350 21.08 8.65 -2.39
CA ALA A 350 20.70 10.00 -2.00
C ALA A 350 21.66 11.07 -2.54
N ILE A 351 22.97 10.81 -2.46
CA ILE A 351 24.00 11.69 -3.03
C ILE A 351 23.84 11.76 -4.56
N ALA A 352 23.72 10.61 -5.23
CA ALA A 352 23.55 10.56 -6.68
C ALA A 352 22.28 11.28 -7.15
N LEU A 353 21.17 11.16 -6.40
CA LEU A 353 19.92 11.84 -6.73
C LEU A 353 20.02 13.35 -6.53
N ALA A 354 20.68 13.80 -5.45
CA ALA A 354 20.94 15.21 -5.24
C ALA A 354 21.83 15.81 -6.34
N GLU A 355 22.87 15.10 -6.79
CA GLU A 355 23.74 15.54 -7.91
C GLU A 355 22.95 15.62 -9.22
N LYS A 356 22.18 14.58 -9.54
CA LYS A 356 21.33 14.52 -10.73
C LYS A 356 20.30 15.66 -10.78
N THR A 357 19.86 16.15 -9.63
CA THR A 357 18.87 17.24 -9.51
C THR A 357 19.51 18.62 -9.33
N GLY A 358 20.80 18.76 -9.63
CA GLY A 358 21.51 20.05 -9.65
C GLY A 358 22.06 20.49 -8.30
N GLY A 359 22.16 19.56 -7.35
CA GLY A 359 23.01 19.63 -6.17
C GLY A 359 24.45 19.18 -6.46
N ARG A 360 25.25 19.03 -5.41
CA ARG A 360 26.63 18.52 -5.48
C ARG A 360 27.13 18.05 -4.12
N ARG A 361 28.12 17.16 -4.09
CA ARG A 361 28.89 16.85 -2.89
C ARG A 361 30.19 17.66 -2.84
N ASP A 362 30.46 18.28 -1.69
CA ASP A 362 31.70 19.03 -1.42
C ASP A 362 32.36 18.46 -0.16
N GLY A 363 33.23 17.46 -0.34
CA GLY A 363 33.80 16.71 0.78
C GLY A 363 32.70 16.00 1.59
N ASP A 364 32.57 16.36 2.86
CA ASP A 364 31.61 15.77 3.79
C ASP A 364 30.30 16.56 3.89
N ILE A 365 30.04 17.48 2.96
CA ILE A 365 28.79 18.22 2.88
C ILE A 365 28.09 17.89 1.56
N LEU A 366 26.85 17.43 1.64
CA LEU A 366 25.95 17.34 0.50
C LEU A 366 25.17 18.66 0.36
N ARG A 367 25.30 19.32 -0.79
CA ARG A 367 24.52 20.52 -1.13
C ARG A 367 23.35 20.12 -2.02
N VAL A 368 22.15 20.09 -1.44
CA VAL A 368 20.93 19.71 -2.15
C VAL A 368 20.20 20.96 -2.66
N ARG A 369 19.88 20.98 -3.96
CA ARG A 369 18.98 21.98 -4.53
C ARG A 369 17.54 21.53 -4.26
N THR A 370 16.96 22.05 -3.19
CA THR A 370 15.62 21.65 -2.76
C THR A 370 14.56 21.93 -3.83
N GLN A 371 13.55 21.08 -3.88
CA GLN A 371 12.41 21.22 -4.78
C GLN A 371 11.16 21.63 -3.98
N ALA A 372 10.39 22.59 -4.50
CA ALA A 372 9.08 22.88 -3.95
C ALA A 372 8.11 21.73 -4.30
N PRO A 373 7.24 21.30 -3.36
CA PRO A 373 6.25 20.27 -3.65
C PRO A 373 5.27 20.76 -4.73
N ARG A 374 4.86 19.84 -5.60
CA ARG A 374 3.86 20.10 -6.65
C ARG A 374 2.93 18.89 -6.73
N PRO A 375 1.61 19.11 -6.84
CA PRO A 375 0.66 18.03 -7.04
C PRO A 375 1.03 17.15 -8.24
N ALA A 376 0.97 15.84 -8.03
CA ALA A 376 1.05 14.85 -9.10
C ALA A 376 -0.11 15.00 -10.11
N ARG A 377 -0.04 14.25 -11.20
CA ARG A 377 -1.17 14.11 -12.14
C ARG A 377 -2.35 13.46 -11.43
N LEU A 378 -3.56 13.97 -11.69
CA LEU A 378 -4.80 13.34 -11.24
C LEU A 378 -5.12 12.11 -12.09
N GLU A 379 -5.23 10.99 -11.42
CA GLU A 379 -5.67 9.68 -11.86
C GLU A 379 -6.43 9.07 -10.69
N VAL A 380 -7.66 8.65 -10.93
CA VAL A 380 -8.50 8.05 -9.91
C VAL A 380 -9.18 6.84 -10.52
N TRP A 381 -9.39 5.83 -9.70
CA TRP A 381 -10.29 4.75 -10.03
C TRP A 381 -11.38 4.74 -8.97
N ASP A 382 -12.52 5.32 -9.34
CA ASP A 382 -13.70 5.52 -8.50
C ASP A 382 -15.01 5.32 -9.30
N ASP A 383 -14.91 4.71 -10.49
CA ASP A 383 -16.01 4.50 -11.43
C ASP A 383 -16.48 3.04 -11.52
N PHE A 384 -16.16 2.24 -10.50
CA PHE A 384 -16.57 0.84 -10.35
C PHE A 384 -17.97 0.67 -9.72
N GLY A 385 -18.61 1.78 -9.30
CA GLY A 385 -19.89 1.77 -8.58
C GLY A 385 -19.70 1.60 -7.08
N THR A 386 -20.78 1.35 -6.35
CA THR A 386 -20.73 1.09 -4.90
C THR A 386 -21.08 -0.38 -4.65
N PRO A 387 -20.30 -1.15 -3.86
CA PRO A 387 -20.71 -2.48 -3.45
C PRO A 387 -22.00 -2.41 -2.61
N VAL A 388 -23.02 -3.20 -2.97
CA VAL A 388 -24.35 -3.16 -2.32
C VAL A 388 -24.80 -4.50 -1.75
N GLU A 389 -24.24 -5.62 -2.24
CA GLU A 389 -24.59 -6.95 -1.76
C GLU A 389 -23.40 -7.91 -1.85
N ARG A 390 -23.21 -8.75 -0.83
CA ARG A 390 -22.28 -9.88 -0.84
C ARG A 390 -23.07 -11.18 -0.71
N ILE A 391 -23.01 -12.02 -1.74
CA ILE A 391 -23.79 -13.25 -1.89
C ILE A 391 -22.85 -14.44 -1.72
N SER A 392 -23.12 -15.32 -0.77
CA SER A 392 -22.34 -16.55 -0.58
C SER A 392 -22.63 -17.57 -1.69
N VAL A 393 -21.64 -18.39 -2.06
CA VAL A 393 -21.81 -19.51 -3.01
C VAL A 393 -22.86 -20.54 -2.54
N THR A 394 -23.20 -20.57 -1.26
CA THR A 394 -24.23 -21.45 -0.70
C THR A 394 -25.65 -20.89 -0.82
N ASP A 395 -25.82 -19.62 -1.21
CA ASP A 395 -27.11 -18.99 -1.45
C ASP A 395 -27.89 -19.72 -2.57
N ASP A 396 -29.21 -19.86 -2.40
CA ASP A 396 -30.08 -20.57 -3.35
C ASP A 396 -30.12 -19.94 -4.74
N ARG A 397 -29.71 -18.68 -4.88
CA ARG A 397 -29.54 -18.01 -6.19
C ARG A 397 -28.45 -18.64 -7.04
N PHE A 398 -27.45 -19.31 -6.44
CA PHE A 398 -26.43 -20.04 -7.17
C PHE A 398 -26.95 -21.40 -7.67
N ARG A 399 -27.28 -21.44 -8.96
CA ARG A 399 -27.60 -22.67 -9.69
C ARG A 399 -26.31 -23.38 -10.07
N ARG A 400 -26.12 -24.59 -9.55
CA ARG A 400 -24.89 -25.38 -9.73
C ARG A 400 -25.17 -26.68 -10.48
N THR A 401 -24.21 -27.13 -11.27
CA THR A 401 -24.20 -28.45 -11.92
C THR A 401 -22.84 -29.12 -11.73
N GLY A 402 -22.82 -30.45 -11.75
CA GLY A 402 -21.61 -31.22 -11.46
C GLY A 402 -21.30 -31.31 -9.96
N ASP A 403 -20.15 -31.91 -9.66
CA ASP A 403 -19.67 -32.21 -8.32
C ASP A 403 -18.96 -31.01 -7.70
N TRP A 404 -19.61 -30.39 -6.71
CA TRP A 404 -19.07 -29.30 -5.91
C TRP A 404 -18.99 -29.74 -4.46
N GLN A 405 -17.76 -29.82 -3.93
CA GLN A 405 -17.49 -30.26 -2.58
C GLN A 405 -17.18 -29.08 -1.66
N PRO A 406 -17.57 -29.13 -0.37
CA PRO A 406 -17.17 -28.12 0.61
C PRO A 406 -15.64 -27.97 0.70
N GLY A 407 -15.16 -26.73 0.60
CA GLY A 407 -13.77 -26.33 0.78
C GLY A 407 -13.50 -25.65 2.12
N ARG A 408 -12.35 -24.96 2.21
CA ARG A 408 -12.01 -24.12 3.38
C ARG A 408 -12.65 -22.74 3.25
N ALA A 409 -12.94 -22.08 4.38
CA ALA A 409 -13.44 -20.70 4.44
C ALA A 409 -14.67 -20.47 3.54
N ASP A 410 -15.69 -21.31 3.73
CA ASP A 410 -17.01 -21.23 3.09
C ASP A 410 -16.99 -21.34 1.55
N ALA A 411 -15.89 -21.86 0.99
CA ALA A 411 -15.78 -22.12 -0.44
C ALA A 411 -16.46 -23.42 -0.86
N LEU A 412 -16.87 -23.50 -2.12
CA LEU A 412 -17.11 -24.74 -2.83
C LEU A 412 -16.01 -24.97 -3.86
N VAL A 413 -15.57 -26.21 -3.99
CA VAL A 413 -14.46 -26.61 -4.84
C VAL A 413 -14.89 -27.70 -5.81
N SER A 414 -14.49 -27.59 -7.07
CA SER A 414 -14.68 -28.64 -8.07
C SER A 414 -13.45 -28.81 -8.96
N ALA A 415 -13.20 -30.04 -9.39
CA ALA A 415 -12.23 -30.40 -10.41
C ALA A 415 -12.91 -31.04 -11.64
N GLU A 416 -14.23 -31.22 -11.60
CA GLU A 416 -14.97 -31.92 -12.66
C GLU A 416 -15.11 -31.01 -13.89
N LYS A 417 -14.63 -31.49 -15.03
CA LYS A 417 -14.82 -30.80 -16.31
C LYS A 417 -16.31 -30.62 -16.60
N GLY A 418 -16.73 -29.39 -16.83
CA GLY A 418 -18.12 -29.03 -17.12
C GLY A 418 -18.97 -28.75 -15.88
N ALA A 419 -18.45 -28.94 -14.66
CA ALA A 419 -19.12 -28.43 -13.46
C ALA A 419 -19.27 -26.90 -13.58
N SER A 420 -20.43 -26.38 -13.17
CA SER A 420 -20.74 -24.96 -13.34
C SER A 420 -21.46 -24.39 -12.14
N ALA A 421 -21.33 -23.07 -11.96
CA ALA A 421 -22.07 -22.27 -11.00
C ALA A 421 -22.52 -20.97 -11.68
N GLU A 422 -23.83 -20.72 -11.66
CA GLU A 422 -24.46 -19.56 -12.29
C GLU A 422 -25.34 -18.81 -11.29
N ILE A 423 -25.31 -17.49 -11.35
CA ILE A 423 -26.14 -16.61 -10.52
C ILE A 423 -26.71 -15.46 -11.36
N GLU A 424 -27.96 -15.08 -11.09
CA GLU A 424 -28.58 -13.83 -11.54
C GLU A 424 -28.43 -12.77 -10.44
N PHE A 425 -28.09 -11.55 -10.83
CA PHE A 425 -28.01 -10.38 -9.94
C PHE A 425 -28.56 -9.13 -10.64
N GLU A 426 -28.86 -8.08 -9.88
CA GLU A 426 -29.26 -6.78 -10.43
C GLU A 426 -28.25 -5.71 -10.00
N GLY A 427 -27.67 -4.97 -10.96
CA GLY A 427 -26.68 -3.94 -10.68
C GLY A 427 -26.01 -3.37 -11.93
N THR A 428 -24.86 -2.73 -11.72
CA THR A 428 -23.97 -2.17 -12.75
C THR A 428 -22.59 -2.82 -12.75
N GLY A 429 -22.32 -3.74 -11.82
CA GLY A 429 -21.08 -4.51 -11.80
C GLY A 429 -21.09 -5.65 -10.81
N PHE A 430 -20.07 -6.50 -10.89
CA PHE A 430 -19.85 -7.58 -9.95
C PHE A 430 -18.37 -7.96 -9.83
N ILE A 431 -18.04 -8.63 -8.72
CA ILE A 431 -16.82 -9.41 -8.55
C ILE A 431 -17.22 -10.85 -8.21
N LEU A 432 -16.76 -11.81 -9.00
CA LEU A 432 -16.86 -13.23 -8.69
C LEU A 432 -15.70 -13.61 -7.77
N VAL A 433 -16.00 -13.96 -6.53
CA VAL A 433 -15.02 -14.14 -5.45
C VAL A 433 -14.73 -15.62 -5.25
N GLY A 434 -13.46 -15.97 -5.12
CA GLY A 434 -13.02 -17.34 -4.86
C GLY A 434 -11.64 -17.41 -4.23
N GLN A 435 -11.03 -18.59 -4.27
CA GLN A 435 -9.67 -18.79 -3.74
C GLN A 435 -8.71 -19.10 -4.88
N PHE A 436 -7.51 -18.54 -4.82
CA PHE A 436 -6.41 -19.06 -5.61
C PHE A 436 -5.76 -20.23 -4.87
N LEU A 437 -5.60 -21.34 -5.58
CA LEU A 437 -5.15 -22.63 -5.06
C LEU A 437 -3.82 -23.03 -5.70
N PRO A 438 -2.88 -23.63 -4.95
CA PRO A 438 -1.66 -24.22 -5.54
C PRO A 438 -1.94 -25.34 -6.56
N ASP A 439 -3.08 -26.02 -6.43
CA ASP A 439 -3.63 -27.00 -7.38
C ASP A 439 -4.80 -26.41 -8.21
N GLY A 440 -4.74 -25.10 -8.46
CA GLY A 440 -5.73 -24.31 -9.17
C GLY A 440 -5.69 -24.46 -10.69
N GLY A 441 -6.86 -24.69 -11.30
CA GLY A 441 -7.02 -24.90 -12.74
C GLY A 441 -7.57 -23.70 -13.50
N LEU A 442 -8.12 -24.02 -14.68
CA LEU A 442 -8.78 -23.09 -15.59
C LEU A 442 -10.31 -23.18 -15.50
N ALA A 443 -10.97 -22.01 -15.62
CA ALA A 443 -12.42 -21.91 -15.76
C ALA A 443 -12.81 -20.90 -16.84
N ASP A 444 -13.92 -21.17 -17.53
CA ASP A 444 -14.53 -20.23 -18.47
C ASP A 444 -15.63 -19.44 -17.78
N ILE A 445 -15.66 -18.14 -18.03
CA ILE A 445 -16.64 -17.18 -17.52
C ILE A 445 -17.51 -16.70 -18.67
N THR A 446 -18.82 -16.71 -18.44
CA THR A 446 -19.79 -16.06 -19.32
C THR A 446 -20.57 -15.01 -18.54
N VAL A 447 -20.88 -13.89 -19.20
CA VAL A 447 -21.74 -12.83 -18.68
C VAL A 447 -22.89 -12.64 -19.66
N ASP A 448 -24.12 -12.71 -19.18
CA ASP A 448 -25.34 -12.61 -20.02
C ASP A 448 -25.34 -13.63 -21.18
N GLY A 449 -24.84 -14.84 -20.90
CA GLY A 449 -24.71 -15.93 -21.86
C GLY A 449 -23.61 -15.74 -22.91
N GLN A 450 -22.87 -14.63 -22.89
CA GLN A 450 -21.76 -14.36 -23.81
C GLN A 450 -20.41 -14.73 -23.17
N PRO A 451 -19.46 -15.31 -23.93
CA PRO A 451 -18.09 -15.54 -23.45
C PRO A 451 -17.43 -14.24 -22.98
N ALA A 452 -16.92 -14.24 -21.76
CA ALA A 452 -16.30 -13.06 -21.14
C ALA A 452 -14.78 -13.25 -20.94
N ALA A 453 -14.36 -14.38 -20.37
CA ALA A 453 -12.94 -14.71 -20.17
C ALA A 453 -12.72 -16.20 -19.92
N THR A 454 -11.49 -16.67 -20.12
CA THR A 454 -10.96 -17.87 -19.46
C THR A 454 -9.99 -17.40 -18.38
N VAL A 455 -10.16 -17.86 -17.14
CA VAL A 455 -9.38 -17.42 -15.97
C VAL A 455 -8.65 -18.60 -15.34
N ASP A 456 -7.49 -18.33 -14.75
CA ASP A 456 -6.80 -19.27 -13.87
C ASP A 456 -6.97 -18.87 -12.40
N VAL A 457 -6.96 -19.86 -11.51
CA VAL A 457 -6.99 -19.64 -10.05
C VAL A 457 -5.68 -20.07 -9.38
N TYR A 458 -4.56 -20.00 -10.09
CA TYR A 458 -3.25 -20.34 -9.56
C TYR A 458 -2.49 -19.10 -9.08
N PRO A 459 -2.01 -19.04 -7.82
CA PRO A 459 -1.38 -17.84 -7.25
C PRO A 459 0.11 -17.68 -7.61
N ASP A 460 0.69 -18.64 -8.37
CA ASP A 460 2.13 -18.77 -8.62
C ASP A 460 2.99 -18.99 -7.37
N GLU A 461 2.39 -19.55 -6.33
CA GLU A 461 3.04 -19.94 -5.08
C GLU A 461 2.34 -21.15 -4.45
N ASP A 462 2.99 -21.74 -3.45
CA ASP A 462 2.53 -22.95 -2.76
C ASP A 462 1.50 -22.67 -1.65
N SER A 463 1.04 -21.43 -1.52
CA SER A 463 0.09 -21.00 -0.50
C SER A 463 -1.26 -20.62 -1.11
N LEU A 464 -2.33 -20.89 -0.37
CA LEU A 464 -3.69 -20.51 -0.76
C LEU A 464 -3.89 -19.00 -0.55
N LYS A 465 -4.61 -18.35 -1.47
CA LYS A 465 -5.05 -16.96 -1.34
C LYS A 465 -6.56 -16.91 -1.32
N ASN A 466 -7.10 -16.24 -0.31
CA ASN A 466 -8.52 -16.30 0.03
C ASN A 466 -9.23 -15.04 -0.46
N ARG A 467 -10.51 -15.15 -0.82
CA ARG A 467 -11.37 -14.02 -1.21
C ARG A 467 -10.78 -13.15 -2.32
N GLU A 468 -10.24 -13.80 -3.33
CA GLU A 468 -9.68 -13.16 -4.51
C GLU A 468 -10.73 -12.97 -5.61
N SER A 469 -10.49 -11.99 -6.48
CA SER A 469 -11.28 -11.80 -7.70
C SER A 469 -10.92 -12.87 -8.74
N LEU A 470 -11.79 -13.86 -8.93
CA LEU A 470 -11.67 -14.80 -10.05
C LEU A 470 -11.92 -14.09 -11.38
N TYR A 471 -12.93 -13.23 -11.40
CA TYR A 471 -13.28 -12.37 -12.52
C TYR A 471 -14.15 -11.22 -12.00
N HIS A 472 -14.07 -10.05 -12.63
CA HIS A 472 -14.93 -8.92 -12.33
C HIS A 472 -15.32 -8.20 -13.61
N ALA A 473 -16.50 -7.58 -13.59
CA ALA A 473 -16.93 -6.68 -14.64
C ALA A 473 -17.72 -5.53 -14.01
N PHE A 474 -17.28 -4.31 -14.31
CA PHE A 474 -17.95 -3.07 -13.92
C PHE A 474 -18.54 -2.37 -15.14
N LYS A 475 -19.33 -1.32 -14.91
CA LYS A 475 -19.95 -0.50 -15.96
C LYS A 475 -20.87 -1.29 -16.89
N LEU A 476 -21.48 -2.35 -16.36
CA LEU A 476 -22.63 -3.00 -16.99
C LEU A 476 -23.82 -2.04 -17.03
N LYS A 477 -24.72 -2.26 -17.99
CA LYS A 477 -25.96 -1.48 -18.07
C LYS A 477 -26.82 -1.80 -16.86
N ARG A 478 -27.17 -0.81 -16.05
CA ARG A 478 -28.08 -0.98 -14.90
C ARG A 478 -29.26 -1.90 -15.24
N GLY A 479 -29.34 -3.03 -14.56
CA GLY A 479 -30.41 -4.01 -14.76
C GLY A 479 -30.01 -5.39 -14.28
N LYS A 480 -30.76 -6.39 -14.73
CA LYS A 480 -30.50 -7.80 -14.43
C LYS A 480 -29.39 -8.34 -15.30
N HIS A 481 -28.48 -9.08 -14.68
CA HIS A 481 -27.37 -9.75 -15.32
C HIS A 481 -27.22 -11.17 -14.80
N THR A 482 -26.53 -11.99 -15.58
CA THR A 482 -26.13 -13.34 -15.19
C THR A 482 -24.63 -13.49 -15.33
N VAL A 483 -24.00 -14.18 -14.38
CA VAL A 483 -22.62 -14.65 -14.50
C VAL A 483 -22.57 -16.15 -14.24
N ARG A 484 -21.86 -16.86 -15.11
CA ARG A 484 -21.62 -18.30 -14.97
C ARG A 484 -20.13 -18.59 -15.06
N LEU A 485 -19.64 -19.38 -14.11
CA LEU A 485 -18.34 -20.02 -14.13
C LEU A 485 -18.50 -21.48 -14.53
N THR A 486 -17.64 -21.97 -15.44
CA THR A 486 -17.59 -23.37 -15.88
C THR A 486 -16.18 -23.93 -15.76
N VAL A 487 -16.00 -25.01 -15.01
CA VAL A 487 -14.71 -25.66 -14.77
C VAL A 487 -14.23 -26.38 -16.02
N ARG A 488 -12.99 -26.13 -16.47
CA ARG A 488 -12.43 -26.81 -17.65
C ARG A 488 -11.86 -28.19 -17.34
N GLY A 489 -11.59 -28.48 -16.08
CA GLY A 489 -10.90 -29.72 -15.66
C GLY A 489 -9.44 -29.77 -16.13
N GLU A 490 -8.86 -28.61 -16.43
CA GLU A 490 -7.51 -28.45 -16.96
C GLU A 490 -6.65 -27.66 -15.95
N PRO A 491 -5.43 -28.12 -15.62
CA PRO A 491 -4.51 -27.34 -14.80
C PRO A 491 -4.01 -26.10 -15.55
N TYR A 492 -3.63 -25.05 -14.82
CA TYR A 492 -2.89 -23.92 -15.39
C TYR A 492 -1.38 -24.17 -15.29
N LYS A 493 -0.69 -24.31 -16.43
CA LYS A 493 0.79 -24.45 -16.52
C LYS A 493 1.35 -25.41 -15.45
N ASP A 494 2.14 -24.87 -14.51
CA ASP A 494 2.85 -25.60 -13.44
C ASP A 494 2.01 -25.85 -12.19
N SER A 495 0.72 -25.48 -12.19
CA SER A 495 -0.21 -25.79 -11.09
C SER A 495 -0.34 -27.30 -10.89
N ARG A 496 -0.62 -27.70 -9.64
CA ARG A 496 -0.66 -29.12 -9.24
C ARG A 496 -1.96 -29.84 -9.61
N GLY A 497 -2.94 -29.14 -10.17
CA GLY A 497 -4.25 -29.72 -10.44
C GLY A 497 -5.23 -28.76 -11.11
N PRO A 498 -6.45 -29.22 -11.42
CA PRO A 498 -7.44 -28.45 -12.16
C PRO A 498 -8.52 -27.82 -11.26
N LYS A 499 -8.29 -27.71 -9.94
CA LYS A 499 -9.37 -27.32 -9.01
C LYS A 499 -9.76 -25.86 -9.20
N ILE A 500 -11.06 -25.59 -9.08
CA ILE A 500 -11.61 -24.24 -9.02
C ILE A 500 -12.32 -24.08 -7.68
N SER A 501 -12.04 -22.98 -6.98
CA SER A 501 -12.67 -22.63 -5.72
C SER A 501 -13.51 -21.38 -5.88
N LEU A 502 -14.80 -21.44 -5.51
CA LEU A 502 -15.75 -20.34 -5.58
C LEU A 502 -16.30 -20.06 -4.18
N GLN A 503 -16.35 -18.79 -3.79
CA GLN A 503 -16.86 -18.34 -2.49
C GLN A 503 -18.12 -17.49 -2.60
N GLY A 504 -18.33 -16.80 -3.72
CA GLY A 504 -19.54 -16.01 -3.90
C GLY A 504 -19.45 -14.90 -4.94
N LEU A 505 -20.30 -13.89 -4.77
CA LEU A 505 -20.40 -12.71 -5.62
C LEU A 505 -20.47 -11.44 -4.76
N VAL A 506 -19.80 -10.38 -5.16
CA VAL A 506 -20.06 -9.02 -4.67
C VAL A 506 -20.71 -8.23 -5.80
N VAL A 507 -21.85 -7.58 -5.54
CA VAL A 507 -22.65 -6.83 -6.52
C VAL A 507 -22.44 -5.33 -6.32
N PHE A 508 -22.37 -4.59 -7.42
CA PHE A 508 -22.15 -3.14 -7.45
C PHE A 508 -23.29 -2.41 -8.16
N HIS A 509 -23.65 -1.21 -7.69
CA HIS A 509 -24.65 -0.31 -8.29
C HIS A 509 -24.05 1.00 -8.76
#